data_AF-A0A1I1EAZ3-F1
#
_entry.id   AF-A0A1I1EAZ3-F1
#
_cell.length_a   1.000
_cell.length_b   1.000
_cell.length_c   1.000
_cell.angle_alpha   90.00
_cell.angle_beta   90.00
_cell.angle_gamma   90.00
#
_symmetry.space_group_name_H-M   'P 1'
#
loop_
_entity.id
_entity.type
_entity.pdbx_description
1 polymer ?
#
loop_
_entity_poly.entity_id
_entity_poly.type
_entity_poly.pdbx_seq_one_letter_code
_entity_poly.pdbx_strand_id
1 'polypeptide(L)'
;MIPSEQKLSSPQRSSISYNQKLFSVFINYTAFFITSFAIAYFIYHASTVLIALTFHIPTTWSGEGIKFKVSELEWLKQVVVSVRLIPPLILAASSFIFYRIYRFNKRKAGMIKAFWLWMYLNSANFALGNTVADIATNTGVWEGLQAQRIAPIVQVFIAIVCIISMLIIGYKAGRPFLLSANSRELIKKDNKFRFVFFAVILPWLLGSVLFFLVEFIAAGRANFGIYLSIGLMLTPIINSYASYTEISLVKDRQKRIILLEFIVLATIMFSLFVVVNFTRLQF
;
A
#
# COMPACT_ATOMS: atom_id res chain seq x y z
N MET A 1 23.66 -48.10 -41.52
CA MET A 1 22.68 -48.24 -40.43
C MET A 1 23.05 -47.26 -39.35
N ILE A 2 22.28 -46.18 -39.20
CA ILE A 2 22.50 -45.16 -38.16
C ILE A 2 21.64 -45.57 -36.95
N PRO A 3 22.20 -45.69 -35.73
CA PRO A 3 21.42 -46.07 -34.57
C PRO A 3 20.36 -45.02 -34.28
N SER A 4 19.11 -45.46 -34.16
CA SER A 4 17.96 -44.65 -33.81
C SER A 4 18.20 -43.94 -32.47
N GLU A 5 18.27 -42.61 -32.49
CA GLU A 5 18.26 -41.78 -31.29
C GLU A 5 17.00 -42.09 -30.46
N GLN A 6 17.19 -42.79 -29.34
CA GLN A 6 16.20 -42.86 -28.29
C GLN A 6 15.91 -41.43 -27.80
N LYS A 7 14.74 -40.90 -28.17
CA LYS A 7 14.16 -39.71 -27.54
C LYS A 7 14.02 -39.99 -26.05
N LEU A 8 15.00 -39.53 -25.26
CA LEU A 8 14.89 -39.47 -23.81
C LEU A 8 13.60 -38.70 -23.50
N SER A 9 12.61 -39.41 -22.97
CA SER A 9 11.39 -38.83 -22.46
C SER A 9 11.77 -37.87 -21.34
N SER A 10 11.77 -36.57 -21.67
CA SER A 10 12.08 -35.53 -20.70
C SER A 10 11.16 -35.74 -19.48
N PRO A 11 11.70 -35.78 -18.26
CA PRO A 11 10.91 -36.08 -17.07
C PRO A 11 9.70 -35.16 -17.03
N GLN A 12 8.50 -35.75 -16.98
CA GLN A 12 7.23 -35.03 -16.81
C GLN A 12 7.32 -34.25 -15.50
N ARG A 13 7.77 -32.99 -15.57
CA ARG A 13 7.65 -32.06 -14.44
C ARG A 13 6.17 -31.94 -14.14
N SER A 14 5.74 -32.47 -13.00
CA SER A 14 4.38 -32.32 -12.48
C SER A 14 3.97 -30.86 -12.61
N SER A 15 3.08 -30.58 -13.55
CA SER A 15 2.63 -29.22 -13.82
C SER A 15 1.78 -28.77 -12.64
N ILE A 16 2.30 -27.84 -11.87
CA ILE A 16 1.60 -27.23 -10.73
C ILE A 16 0.25 -26.73 -11.21
N SER A 17 -0.81 -27.09 -10.48
CA SER A 17 -2.17 -26.79 -10.91
C SER A 17 -2.40 -25.28 -10.94
N TYR A 18 -3.31 -24.84 -11.80
CA TYR A 18 -3.68 -23.43 -11.92
C TYR A 18 -4.07 -22.81 -10.56
N ASN A 19 -4.86 -23.56 -9.76
CA ASN A 19 -5.30 -23.13 -8.44
C ASN A 19 -4.13 -22.95 -7.46
N GLN A 20 -3.13 -23.83 -7.50
CA GLN A 20 -1.91 -23.68 -6.69
C GLN A 20 -1.12 -22.41 -7.06
N LYS A 21 -1.11 -22.03 -8.34
CA LYS A 21 -0.47 -20.78 -8.79
C LYS A 21 -1.23 -19.55 -8.29
N LEU A 22 -2.57 -19.55 -8.37
CA LEU A 22 -3.41 -18.47 -7.83
C LEU A 22 -3.25 -18.32 -6.32
N PHE A 23 -3.29 -19.42 -5.58
CA PHE A 23 -3.10 -19.40 -4.14
C PHE A 23 -1.72 -18.84 -3.76
N SER A 24 -0.67 -19.26 -4.48
CA SER A 24 0.67 -18.69 -4.29
C SER A 24 0.70 -17.18 -4.55
N VAL A 25 0.02 -16.69 -5.59
CA VAL A 25 -0.10 -15.25 -5.87
C VAL A 25 -0.79 -14.54 -4.71
N PHE A 26 -1.90 -15.09 -4.22
CA PHE A 26 -2.62 -14.49 -3.10
C PHE A 26 -1.78 -14.35 -1.84
N ILE A 27 -1.08 -15.41 -1.42
CA ILE A 27 -0.22 -15.36 -0.23
C ILE A 27 0.90 -14.30 -0.41
N ASN A 28 1.55 -14.29 -1.58
CA ASN A 28 2.61 -13.31 -1.87
C ASN A 28 2.10 -11.86 -1.84
N TYR A 29 1.00 -11.59 -2.53
CA TYR A 29 0.48 -10.23 -2.64
C TYR A 29 -0.11 -9.75 -1.31
N THR A 30 -0.65 -10.66 -0.50
CA THR A 30 -1.05 -10.35 0.89
C THR A 30 0.15 -9.97 1.73
N ALA A 31 1.25 -10.73 1.67
CA ALA A 31 2.48 -10.40 2.38
C ALA A 31 3.05 -9.04 1.92
N PHE A 32 3.05 -8.75 0.61
CA PHE A 32 3.45 -7.45 0.09
C PHE A 32 2.54 -6.32 0.53
N PHE A 33 1.22 -6.53 0.52
CA PHE A 33 0.25 -5.55 0.99
C PHE A 33 0.50 -5.22 2.46
N ILE A 34 0.56 -6.23 3.33
CA ILE A 34 0.79 -6.06 4.77
C ILE A 34 2.10 -5.33 5.03
N THR A 35 3.19 -5.80 4.42
CA THR A 35 4.51 -5.18 4.59
C THR A 35 4.50 -3.72 4.14
N SER A 36 3.97 -3.45 2.94
CA SER A 36 3.99 -2.09 2.39
C SER A 36 3.07 -1.12 3.12
N PHE A 37 1.91 -1.60 3.60
CA PHE A 37 1.02 -0.81 4.44
C PHE A 37 1.70 -0.46 5.76
N ALA A 38 2.31 -1.44 6.43
CA ALA A 38 3.03 -1.21 7.68
C ALA A 38 4.19 -0.23 7.49
N ILE A 39 4.98 -0.35 6.41
CA ILE A 39 6.05 0.63 6.12
C ILE A 39 5.46 2.04 5.92
N ALA A 40 4.39 2.19 5.13
CA ALA A 40 3.77 3.49 4.91
C ALA A 40 3.22 4.10 6.23
N TYR A 41 2.60 3.28 7.07
CA TYR A 41 2.17 3.65 8.42
C TYR A 41 3.34 4.15 9.27
N PHE A 42 4.44 3.40 9.32
CA PHE A 42 5.62 3.78 10.10
C PHE A 42 6.28 5.05 9.57
N ILE A 43 6.40 5.23 8.25
CA ILE A 43 6.93 6.47 7.67
C ILE A 43 6.05 7.65 8.07
N TYR A 44 4.72 7.51 8.00
CA TYR A 44 3.79 8.57 8.34
C TYR A 44 3.97 9.00 9.80
N HIS A 45 3.83 8.07 10.74
CA HIS A 45 3.94 8.38 12.16
C HIS A 45 5.35 8.80 12.58
N ALA A 46 6.40 8.14 12.08
CA ALA A 46 7.78 8.54 12.37
C ALA A 46 8.04 9.98 11.90
N SER A 47 7.55 10.36 10.72
CA SER A 47 7.71 11.73 10.24
C SER A 47 6.98 12.75 11.12
N THR A 48 5.77 12.44 11.59
CA THR A 48 5.03 13.29 12.54
C THR A 48 5.80 13.46 13.86
N VAL A 49 6.32 12.36 14.44
CA VAL A 49 7.10 12.40 15.68
C VAL A 49 8.38 13.21 15.48
N LEU A 50 9.12 12.97 14.40
CA LEU A 50 10.36 13.70 14.10
C LEU A 50 10.11 15.21 14.00
N ILE A 51 9.04 15.63 13.31
CA ILE A 51 8.70 17.06 13.22
C ILE A 51 8.34 17.60 14.59
N ALA A 52 7.54 16.90 15.39
CA ALA A 52 7.18 17.36 16.73
C ALA A 52 8.43 17.52 17.64
N LEU A 53 9.38 16.60 17.54
CA LEU A 53 10.67 16.68 18.23
C LEU A 53 11.49 17.90 17.81
N THR A 54 11.45 18.31 16.54
CA THR A 54 12.13 19.55 16.10
C THR A 54 11.56 20.82 16.75
N PHE A 55 10.32 20.76 17.23
CA PHE A 55 9.67 21.85 17.97
C PHE A 55 9.66 21.62 19.50
N HIS A 56 10.38 20.61 19.99
CA HIS A 56 10.43 20.24 21.42
C HIS A 56 9.05 19.95 22.03
N ILE A 57 8.15 19.36 21.24
CA ILE A 57 6.81 19.02 21.69
C ILE A 57 6.82 17.61 22.27
N PRO A 58 6.45 17.41 23.55
CA PRO A 58 6.36 16.07 24.12
C PRO A 58 5.23 15.30 23.42
N THR A 59 5.57 14.15 22.88
CA THR A 59 4.63 13.32 22.10
C THR A 59 4.48 11.94 22.70
N THR A 60 3.29 11.39 22.53
CA THR A 60 3.03 9.98 22.83
C THR A 60 2.43 9.31 21.62
N TRP A 61 3.09 8.25 21.16
CA TRP A 61 2.60 7.39 20.09
C TRP A 61 1.94 6.16 20.73
N SER A 62 0.67 5.97 20.41
CA SER A 62 -0.14 4.83 20.84
C SER A 62 -1.06 4.37 19.69
N GLY A 63 -1.86 3.32 19.89
CA GLY A 63 -2.86 2.90 18.91
C GLY A 63 -3.87 3.98 18.53
N GLU A 64 -4.12 4.96 19.43
CA GLU A 64 -4.99 6.12 19.15
C GLU A 64 -4.34 7.15 18.22
N GLY A 65 -3.14 6.87 17.72
CA GLY A 65 -2.33 7.79 16.96
C GLY A 65 -1.35 8.55 17.85
N ILE A 66 -0.92 9.71 17.35
CA ILE A 66 0.05 10.56 18.01
C ILE A 66 -0.69 11.64 18.77
N LYS A 67 -0.52 11.66 20.09
CA LYS A 67 -1.03 12.70 20.98
C LYS A 67 0.10 13.64 21.35
N PHE A 68 -0.18 14.94 21.31
CA PHE A 68 0.75 16.00 21.69
C PHE A 68 0.37 16.50 23.08
N LYS A 69 1.33 16.54 24.02
CA LYS A 69 1.10 17.02 25.39
C LYS A 69 1.44 18.51 25.49
N VAL A 70 0.64 19.34 24.82
CA VAL A 70 0.86 20.79 24.75
C VAL A 70 -0.44 21.50 25.11
N SER A 71 -0.32 22.61 25.84
CA SER A 71 -1.47 23.47 26.14
C SER A 71 -2.01 24.12 24.87
N GLU A 72 -3.32 24.35 24.76
CA GLU A 72 -3.91 25.05 23.61
C GLU A 72 -3.27 26.42 23.34
N LEU A 73 -2.78 27.10 24.40
CA LEU A 73 -2.12 28.40 24.32
C LEU A 73 -0.70 28.34 23.72
N GLU A 74 -0.05 27.18 23.80
CA GLU A 74 1.31 26.95 23.30
C GLU A 74 1.31 26.44 21.85
N TRP A 75 0.12 26.21 21.29
CA TRP A 75 -0.08 25.66 19.95
C TRP A 75 0.16 26.72 18.87
N LEU A 76 1.43 27.05 18.64
CA LEU A 76 1.82 27.99 17.59
C LEU A 76 1.32 27.50 16.23
N LYS A 77 0.67 28.39 15.47
CA LYS A 77 0.15 28.10 14.12
C LYS A 77 1.13 27.33 13.23
N GLN A 78 2.41 27.69 13.27
CA GLN A 78 3.46 27.07 12.46
C GLN A 78 3.70 25.59 12.83
N VAL A 79 3.65 25.27 14.13
CA VAL A 79 3.79 23.91 14.64
C VAL A 79 2.67 23.02 14.11
N VAL A 80 1.42 23.46 14.25
CA VAL A 80 0.23 22.71 13.81
C VAL A 80 0.36 22.34 12.34
N VAL A 81 0.72 23.33 11.54
CA VAL A 81 0.82 23.22 10.09
C VAL A 81 1.93 22.24 9.74
N SER A 82 3.06 22.32 10.42
CA SER A 82 4.21 21.47 10.15
C SER A 82 3.90 20.01 10.50
N VAL A 83 3.39 19.77 11.71
CA VAL A 83 3.09 18.44 12.24
C VAL A 83 1.92 17.77 11.49
N ARG A 84 0.92 18.54 11.03
CA ARG A 84 -0.26 18.00 10.34
C ARG A 84 -0.10 17.88 8.82
N LEU A 85 0.61 18.81 8.16
CA LEU A 85 0.67 18.85 6.69
C LEU A 85 1.92 18.21 6.10
N ILE A 86 3.06 18.22 6.78
CA ILE A 86 4.31 17.68 6.23
C ILE A 86 4.30 16.13 6.12
N PRO A 87 3.77 15.35 7.09
CA PRO A 87 3.75 13.90 6.97
C PRO A 87 3.03 13.38 5.69
N PRO A 88 1.81 13.84 5.34
CA PRO A 88 1.21 13.51 4.04
C PRO A 88 2.09 13.87 2.83
N LEU A 89 2.80 15.00 2.87
CA LEU A 89 3.69 15.41 1.79
C LEU A 89 4.91 14.48 1.64
N ILE A 90 5.48 14.02 2.76
CA ILE A 90 6.55 13.01 2.77
C ILE A 90 6.05 11.70 2.14
N LEU A 91 4.82 11.28 2.44
CA LEU A 91 4.22 10.07 1.86
C LEU A 91 3.90 10.24 0.38
N ALA A 92 3.47 11.43 -0.06
CA ALA A 92 3.28 11.74 -1.48
C ALA A 92 4.61 11.65 -2.25
N ALA A 93 5.69 12.23 -1.70
CA ALA A 93 7.03 12.12 -2.26
C ALA A 93 7.52 10.67 -2.29
N SER A 94 7.30 9.92 -1.20
CA SER A 94 7.65 8.49 -1.10
C SER A 94 6.92 7.66 -2.15
N SER A 95 5.62 7.91 -2.35
CA SER A 95 4.82 7.28 -3.41
C SER A 95 5.45 7.48 -4.80
N PHE A 96 5.84 8.72 -5.13
CA PHE A 96 6.53 9.01 -6.38
C PHE A 96 7.85 8.24 -6.51
N ILE A 97 8.66 8.20 -5.44
CA ILE A 97 9.92 7.44 -5.39
C ILE A 97 9.67 5.95 -5.64
N PHE A 98 8.69 5.33 -4.96
CA PHE A 98 8.36 3.92 -5.15
C PHE A 98 7.87 3.61 -6.56
N TYR A 99 7.10 4.52 -7.17
CA TYR A 99 6.72 4.38 -8.58
C TYR A 99 7.94 4.42 -9.51
N ARG A 100 8.91 5.31 -9.25
CA ARG A 100 10.17 5.35 -10.02
C ARG A 100 10.96 4.04 -9.84
N ILE A 101 11.09 3.55 -8.61
CA ILE A 101 11.76 2.26 -8.32
C ILE A 101 11.07 1.11 -9.05
N TYR A 102 9.72 1.06 -9.05
CA TYR A 102 8.96 0.10 -9.85
C TYR A 102 9.32 0.20 -11.33
N ARG A 103 9.34 1.42 -11.91
CA ARG A 103 9.64 1.64 -13.33
C ARG A 103 11.04 1.17 -13.72
N PHE A 104 12.03 1.30 -12.83
CA PHE A 104 13.38 0.77 -13.03
C PHE A 104 13.41 -0.76 -12.93
N ASN A 105 12.64 -1.34 -12.02
CA ASN A 105 12.61 -2.79 -11.80
C ASN A 105 11.59 -3.55 -12.68
N LYS A 106 10.78 -2.87 -13.50
CA LYS A 106 9.69 -3.49 -14.29
C LYS A 106 10.13 -4.59 -15.27
N ARG A 107 11.41 -4.59 -15.67
CA ARG A 107 12.01 -5.59 -16.57
C ARG A 107 12.67 -6.75 -15.83
N LYS A 108 12.88 -6.64 -14.52
CA LYS A 108 13.50 -7.69 -13.72
C LYS A 108 12.51 -8.84 -13.52
N ALA A 109 13.05 -10.05 -13.52
CA ALA A 109 12.36 -11.27 -13.15
C ALA A 109 11.82 -11.21 -11.72
N GLY A 110 10.70 -11.87 -11.46
CA GLY A 110 10.19 -12.10 -10.10
C GLY A 110 9.14 -11.12 -9.58
N MET A 111 8.69 -11.39 -8.36
CA MET A 111 7.51 -10.74 -7.76
C MET A 111 7.80 -9.38 -7.10
N ILE A 112 9.06 -8.98 -7.00
CA ILE A 112 9.47 -7.73 -6.32
C ILE A 112 8.81 -6.47 -6.92
N LYS A 113 8.49 -6.51 -8.22
CA LYS A 113 7.72 -5.44 -8.89
C LYS A 113 6.33 -5.23 -8.28
N ALA A 114 5.68 -6.29 -7.81
CA ALA A 114 4.39 -6.20 -7.13
C ALA A 114 4.53 -5.53 -5.76
N PHE A 115 5.59 -5.84 -5.01
CA PHE A 115 5.89 -5.16 -3.75
C PHE A 115 6.04 -3.64 -3.94
N TRP A 116 6.82 -3.19 -4.93
CA TRP A 116 6.98 -1.76 -5.22
C TRP A 116 5.68 -1.09 -5.67
N LEU A 117 4.79 -1.81 -6.36
CA LEU A 117 3.47 -1.29 -6.70
C LEU A 117 2.58 -1.12 -5.46
N TRP A 118 2.63 -2.06 -4.53
CA TRP A 118 1.92 -1.91 -3.26
C TRP A 118 2.50 -0.78 -2.40
N MET A 119 3.83 -0.62 -2.34
CA MET A 119 4.47 0.54 -1.70
C MET A 119 4.01 1.87 -2.31
N TYR A 120 3.93 1.94 -3.64
CA TYR A 120 3.42 3.09 -4.37
C TYR A 120 1.97 3.42 -3.97
N LEU A 121 1.08 2.42 -4.01
CA LEU A 121 -0.33 2.60 -3.68
C LEU A 121 -0.56 2.95 -2.22
N ASN A 122 0.04 2.20 -1.28
CA ASN A 122 -0.13 2.45 0.15
C ASN A 122 0.42 3.83 0.54
N SER A 123 1.57 4.24 0.01
CA SER A 123 2.09 5.58 0.30
C SER A 123 1.20 6.69 -0.27
N ALA A 124 0.66 6.50 -1.49
CA ALA A 124 -0.33 7.42 -2.04
C ALA A 124 -1.61 7.47 -1.20
N ASN A 125 -2.05 6.33 -0.66
CA ASN A 125 -3.21 6.23 0.20
C ASN A 125 -3.03 7.00 1.52
N PHE A 126 -1.90 6.80 2.19
CA PHE A 126 -1.58 7.52 3.42
C PHE A 126 -1.44 9.04 3.20
N ALA A 127 -1.03 9.47 2.01
CA ALA A 127 -1.01 10.89 1.67
C ALA A 127 -2.41 11.44 1.35
N LEU A 128 -3.07 10.88 0.33
CA LEU A 128 -4.30 11.41 -0.26
C LEU A 128 -5.55 10.92 0.47
N GLY A 129 -5.63 9.62 0.75
CA GLY A 129 -6.74 9.00 1.47
C GLY A 129 -6.86 9.53 2.88
N ASN A 130 -5.74 9.72 3.58
CA ASN A 130 -5.76 10.34 4.91
C ASN A 130 -6.18 11.81 4.85
N THR A 131 -5.70 12.58 3.86
CA THR A 131 -6.15 13.98 3.66
C THR A 131 -7.67 14.06 3.45
N VAL A 132 -8.24 13.16 2.64
CA VAL A 132 -9.70 13.11 2.41
C VAL A 132 -10.44 12.74 3.69
N ALA A 133 -9.96 11.72 4.41
CA ALA A 133 -10.56 11.28 5.67
C ALA A 133 -10.54 12.41 6.70
N ASP A 134 -9.37 13.03 6.91
CA ASP A 134 -9.14 14.13 7.84
C ASP A 134 -10.04 15.34 7.57
N ILE A 135 -10.20 15.74 6.30
CA ILE A 135 -11.11 16.83 5.92
C ILE A 135 -12.57 16.44 6.21
N ALA A 136 -12.95 15.19 6.00
CA ALA A 136 -14.31 14.72 6.27
C ALA A 136 -14.62 14.60 7.77
N THR A 137 -13.62 14.30 8.60
CA THR A 137 -13.76 14.12 10.05
C THR A 137 -13.37 15.34 10.87
N ASN A 138 -12.91 16.42 10.23
CA ASN A 138 -12.36 17.61 10.88
C ASN A 138 -11.18 17.30 11.82
N THR A 139 -10.28 16.42 11.39
CA THR A 139 -9.08 16.00 12.16
C THR A 139 -7.81 16.20 11.36
N GLY A 140 -6.64 16.08 12.01
CA GLY A 140 -5.38 15.87 11.29
C GLY A 140 -5.03 17.00 10.31
N VAL A 141 -5.00 16.68 9.01
CA VAL A 141 -4.77 17.66 7.93
C VAL A 141 -5.75 18.84 7.99
N TRP A 142 -7.02 18.61 8.33
CA TRP A 142 -8.01 19.68 8.46
C TRP A 142 -7.58 20.73 9.48
N GLU A 143 -7.07 20.32 10.65
CA GLU A 143 -6.58 21.23 11.69
C GLU A 143 -5.41 22.08 11.18
N GLY A 144 -4.53 21.49 10.37
CA GLY A 144 -3.43 22.20 9.71
C GLY A 144 -3.93 23.26 8.71
N LEU A 145 -4.95 22.93 7.93
CA LEU A 145 -5.60 23.88 7.00
C LEU A 145 -6.33 25.00 7.75
N GLN A 146 -7.02 24.67 8.83
CA GLN A 146 -7.72 25.63 9.69
C GLN A 146 -6.74 26.57 10.40
N ALA A 147 -5.61 26.08 10.87
CA ALA A 147 -4.54 26.92 11.41
C ALA A 147 -4.07 27.95 10.37
N GLN A 148 -4.07 27.60 9.08
CA GLN A 148 -3.80 28.51 7.97
C GLN A 148 -4.96 29.44 7.59
N ARG A 149 -6.12 29.32 8.23
CA ARG A 149 -7.37 30.04 7.90
C ARG A 149 -7.79 29.81 6.44
N ILE A 150 -7.53 28.62 5.90
CA ILE A 150 -7.98 28.24 4.56
C ILE A 150 -9.50 28.10 4.58
N ALA A 151 -10.19 28.78 3.67
CA ALA A 151 -11.65 28.75 3.60
C ALA A 151 -12.21 27.32 3.39
N PRO A 152 -13.34 26.95 4.00
CA PRO A 152 -13.91 25.60 3.88
C PRO A 152 -14.11 25.13 2.43
N ILE A 153 -14.51 26.03 1.53
CA ILE A 153 -14.68 25.71 0.10
C ILE A 153 -13.39 25.23 -0.56
N VAL A 154 -12.24 25.79 -0.16
CA VAL A 154 -10.92 25.38 -0.65
C VAL A 154 -10.54 24.01 -0.10
N GLN A 155 -10.92 23.69 1.14
CA GLN A 155 -10.67 22.38 1.74
C GLN A 155 -11.46 21.28 1.01
N VAL A 156 -12.73 21.54 0.69
CA VAL A 156 -13.55 20.64 -0.13
C VAL A 156 -12.91 20.43 -1.51
N PHE A 157 -12.43 21.51 -2.13
CA PHE A 157 -11.72 21.42 -3.41
C PHE A 157 -10.45 20.56 -3.31
N ILE A 158 -9.65 20.70 -2.25
CA ILE A 158 -8.48 19.87 -1.97
C ILE A 158 -8.88 18.38 -1.86
N ALA A 159 -9.95 18.06 -1.13
CA ALA A 159 -10.42 16.68 -1.01
C ALA A 159 -10.85 16.09 -2.37
N ILE A 160 -11.55 16.86 -3.20
CA ILE A 160 -11.93 16.44 -4.55
C ILE A 160 -10.69 16.16 -5.42
N VAL A 161 -9.69 17.05 -5.38
CA VAL A 161 -8.43 16.85 -6.11
C VAL A 161 -7.70 15.59 -5.62
N CYS A 162 -7.70 15.30 -4.32
CA CYS A 162 -7.15 14.06 -3.77
C CYS A 162 -7.87 12.83 -4.31
N ILE A 163 -9.21 12.81 -4.30
CA ILE A 163 -10.02 11.70 -4.82
C ILE A 163 -9.74 11.46 -6.31
N ILE A 164 -9.73 12.52 -7.12
CA ILE A 164 -9.41 12.43 -8.56
C ILE A 164 -7.99 11.88 -8.75
N SER A 165 -7.02 12.37 -7.97
CA SER A 165 -5.63 11.90 -8.02
C SER A 165 -5.52 10.42 -7.68
N MET A 166 -6.26 9.94 -6.66
CA MET A 166 -6.34 8.51 -6.32
C MET A 166 -6.88 7.67 -7.49
N LEU A 167 -7.95 8.11 -8.15
CA LEU A 167 -8.50 7.42 -9.32
C LEU A 167 -7.47 7.34 -10.47
N ILE A 168 -6.75 8.44 -10.73
CA ILE A 168 -5.69 8.48 -11.76
C ILE A 168 -4.53 7.53 -11.40
N ILE A 169 -4.12 7.52 -10.14
CA ILE A 169 -3.06 6.63 -9.61
C ILE A 169 -3.46 5.17 -9.80
N GLY A 170 -4.68 4.81 -9.39
CA GLY A 170 -5.23 3.47 -9.57
C GLY A 170 -5.29 3.06 -11.05
N TYR A 171 -5.79 3.93 -11.92
CA TYR A 171 -5.81 3.68 -13.37
C TYR A 171 -4.40 3.41 -13.94
N LYS A 172 -3.41 4.22 -13.54
CA LYS A 172 -2.00 4.04 -13.95
C LYS A 172 -1.38 2.77 -13.39
N ALA A 173 -1.83 2.28 -12.24
CA ALA A 173 -1.35 1.05 -11.60
C ALA A 173 -1.94 -0.23 -12.20
N GLY A 174 -3.10 -0.17 -12.87
CA GLY A 174 -3.80 -1.33 -13.42
C GLY A 174 -2.94 -2.22 -14.33
N ARG A 175 -2.37 -1.64 -15.39
CA ARG A 175 -1.47 -2.38 -16.30
C ARG A 175 -0.23 -2.93 -15.60
N PRO A 176 0.50 -2.15 -14.77
CA PRO A 176 1.57 -2.66 -13.92
C PRO A 176 1.22 -3.92 -13.11
N PHE A 177 0.03 -3.98 -12.50
CA PHE A 177 -0.39 -5.16 -11.74
C PHE A 177 -0.55 -6.39 -12.64
N LEU A 178 -1.13 -6.25 -13.83
CA LEU A 178 -1.19 -7.36 -14.78
C LEU A 178 0.21 -7.81 -15.21
N LEU A 179 1.10 -6.85 -15.52
CA LEU A 179 2.49 -7.15 -15.86
C LEU A 179 3.29 -7.78 -14.71
N SER A 180 2.79 -7.68 -13.48
CA SER A 180 3.42 -8.28 -12.31
C SER A 180 3.20 -9.80 -12.21
N ALA A 181 2.26 -10.37 -12.98
CA ALA A 181 2.08 -11.82 -13.01
C ALA A 181 3.31 -12.55 -13.58
N ASN A 182 3.70 -13.63 -12.91
CA ASN A 182 4.86 -14.46 -13.29
C ASN A 182 4.49 -15.63 -14.23
N SER A 183 3.24 -15.72 -14.69
CA SER A 183 2.78 -16.82 -15.52
C SER A 183 1.82 -16.32 -16.60
N ARG A 184 2.07 -16.73 -17.85
CA ARG A 184 1.19 -16.44 -19.00
C ARG A 184 -0.21 -17.01 -18.82
N GLU A 185 -0.31 -18.15 -18.13
CA GLU A 185 -1.59 -18.82 -17.88
C GLU A 185 -2.53 -17.99 -16.99
N LEU A 186 -1.96 -17.21 -16.06
CA LEU A 186 -2.73 -16.33 -15.17
C LEU A 186 -3.28 -15.10 -15.89
N ILE A 187 -2.68 -14.70 -17.02
CA ILE A 187 -3.07 -13.50 -17.79
C ILE A 187 -3.85 -13.86 -19.06
N LYS A 188 -4.24 -15.14 -19.24
CA LYS A 188 -5.19 -15.50 -20.30
C LYS A 188 -6.50 -14.72 -20.11
N LYS A 189 -7.16 -14.33 -21.20
CA LYS A 189 -8.36 -13.46 -21.21
C LYS A 189 -9.39 -13.88 -20.15
N ASP A 190 -9.68 -15.18 -20.06
CA ASP A 190 -10.71 -15.73 -19.16
C ASP A 190 -10.27 -15.78 -17.69
N ASN A 191 -8.97 -15.69 -17.44
CA ASN A 191 -8.35 -15.81 -16.12
C ASN A 191 -7.90 -14.46 -15.53
N LYS A 192 -7.92 -13.36 -16.30
CA LYS A 192 -7.46 -12.03 -15.86
C LYS A 192 -8.19 -11.53 -14.64
N PHE A 193 -9.52 -11.64 -14.61
CA PHE A 193 -10.32 -11.23 -13.46
C PHE A 193 -9.94 -12.03 -12.22
N ARG A 194 -9.79 -13.37 -12.34
CA ARG A 194 -9.35 -14.23 -11.23
C ARG A 194 -7.98 -13.80 -10.73
N PHE A 195 -7.03 -13.52 -11.63
CA PHE A 195 -5.73 -13.01 -11.22
C PHE A 195 -5.85 -11.68 -10.44
N VAL A 196 -6.59 -10.68 -10.95
CA VAL A 196 -6.79 -9.41 -10.25
C VAL A 196 -7.48 -9.60 -8.91
N PHE A 197 -8.47 -10.49 -8.82
CA PHE A 197 -9.16 -10.79 -7.57
C PHE A 197 -8.20 -11.35 -6.51
N PHE A 198 -7.37 -12.35 -6.86
CA PHE A 198 -6.41 -12.96 -5.94
C PHE A 198 -5.15 -12.11 -5.70
N ALA A 199 -4.77 -11.24 -6.63
CA ALA A 199 -3.57 -10.41 -6.52
C ALA A 199 -3.82 -9.02 -5.92
N VAL A 200 -5.04 -8.48 -6.05
CA VAL A 200 -5.36 -7.09 -5.67
C VAL A 200 -6.47 -7.04 -4.64
N ILE A 201 -7.65 -7.57 -4.96
CA ILE A 201 -8.85 -7.40 -4.13
C ILE A 201 -8.72 -8.17 -2.81
N LEU A 202 -8.43 -9.47 -2.87
CA LEU A 202 -8.30 -10.33 -1.68
C LEU A 202 -7.16 -9.87 -0.75
N PRO A 203 -5.93 -9.60 -1.24
CA PRO A 203 -4.86 -9.06 -0.40
C PRO A 203 -5.22 -7.76 0.31
N TRP A 204 -5.85 -6.82 -0.39
CA TRP A 204 -6.32 -5.57 0.21
C TRP A 204 -7.38 -5.83 1.27
N LEU A 205 -8.40 -6.63 0.96
CA LEU A 205 -9.50 -6.89 1.88
C LEU A 205 -8.99 -7.56 3.16
N LEU A 206 -8.21 -8.64 3.02
CA LEU A 206 -7.68 -9.38 4.17
C LEU A 206 -6.72 -8.51 4.99
N GLY A 207 -5.78 -7.82 4.34
CA GLY A 207 -4.84 -6.98 5.05
C GLY A 207 -5.52 -5.79 5.75
N SER A 208 -6.49 -5.15 5.10
CA SER A 208 -7.23 -4.04 5.69
C SER A 208 -8.08 -4.48 6.87
N VAL A 209 -8.73 -5.66 6.79
CA VAL A 209 -9.46 -6.25 7.93
C VAL A 209 -8.50 -6.54 9.08
N LEU A 210 -7.31 -7.10 8.81
CA LEU A 210 -6.32 -7.38 9.86
C LEU A 210 -5.85 -6.10 10.57
N PHE A 211 -5.47 -5.06 9.83
CA PHE A 211 -5.06 -3.79 10.44
C PHE A 211 -6.21 -3.11 11.18
N PHE A 212 -7.40 -3.09 10.57
CA PHE A 212 -8.60 -2.55 11.19
C PHE A 212 -8.93 -3.25 12.50
N LEU A 213 -8.86 -4.58 12.58
CA LEU A 213 -9.14 -5.32 13.81
C LEU A 213 -8.15 -4.97 14.93
N VAL A 214 -6.86 -4.88 14.61
CA VAL A 214 -5.83 -4.51 15.60
C VAL A 214 -6.08 -3.10 16.13
N GLU A 215 -6.32 -2.14 15.24
CA GLU A 215 -6.58 -0.76 15.63
C GLU A 215 -7.92 -0.60 16.36
N PHE A 216 -8.95 -1.31 15.91
CA PHE A 216 -10.27 -1.29 16.54
C PHE A 216 -10.20 -1.74 18.00
N ILE A 217 -9.42 -2.79 18.28
CA ILE A 217 -9.18 -3.27 19.65
C ILE A 217 -8.33 -2.27 20.45
N ALA A 218 -7.30 -1.68 19.85
CA ALA A 218 -6.37 -0.80 20.56
C ALA A 218 -6.92 0.60 20.84
N ALA A 219 -7.72 1.15 19.93
CA ALA A 219 -8.01 2.58 19.85
C ALA A 219 -9.38 2.96 19.27
N GLY A 220 -10.19 1.98 18.84
CA GLY A 220 -11.50 2.24 18.26
C GLY A 220 -11.46 2.62 16.78
N ARG A 221 -12.22 3.64 16.36
CA ARG A 221 -12.60 3.87 14.95
C ARG A 221 -11.75 4.90 14.18
N ALA A 222 -10.65 5.39 14.78
CA ALA A 222 -9.98 6.61 14.32
C ALA A 222 -9.54 6.60 12.85
N ASN A 223 -8.98 5.49 12.32
CA ASN A 223 -8.45 5.47 10.95
C ASN A 223 -9.25 4.65 9.94
N PHE A 224 -10.56 4.40 10.18
CA PHE A 224 -11.39 3.63 9.24
C PHE A 224 -11.36 4.18 7.80
N GLY A 225 -11.30 5.50 7.64
CA GLY A 225 -11.23 6.15 6.34
C GLY A 225 -10.00 5.77 5.51
N ILE A 226 -8.85 5.53 6.16
CA ILE A 226 -7.61 5.14 5.45
C ILE A 226 -7.78 3.75 4.83
N TYR A 227 -8.34 2.79 5.57
CA TYR A 227 -8.54 1.41 5.08
C TYR A 227 -9.54 1.33 3.92
N LEU A 228 -10.59 2.16 3.96
CA LEU A 228 -11.61 2.19 2.92
C LEU A 228 -11.15 2.96 1.67
N SER A 229 -10.41 4.05 1.86
CA SER A 229 -10.04 4.97 0.76
C SER A 229 -9.17 4.32 -0.31
N ILE A 230 -8.33 3.33 0.02
CA ILE A 230 -7.56 2.61 -1.00
C ILE A 230 -8.48 1.88 -1.99
N GLY A 231 -9.70 1.50 -1.59
CA GLY A 231 -10.72 0.96 -2.46
C GLY A 231 -11.04 1.87 -3.65
N LEU A 232 -10.96 3.20 -3.48
CA LEU A 232 -11.10 4.16 -4.57
C LEU A 232 -10.01 3.99 -5.64
N MET A 233 -8.77 3.71 -5.23
CA MET A 233 -7.68 3.40 -6.16
C MET A 233 -7.84 2.02 -6.81
N LEU A 234 -8.48 1.07 -6.13
CA LEU A 234 -8.70 -0.27 -6.67
C LEU A 234 -9.78 -0.29 -7.75
N THR A 235 -10.81 0.56 -7.66
CA THR A 235 -11.89 0.66 -8.66
C THR A 235 -11.37 0.73 -10.11
N PRO A 236 -10.49 1.68 -10.48
CA PRO A 236 -9.95 1.74 -11.83
C PRO A 236 -8.96 0.61 -12.14
N ILE A 237 -8.26 0.03 -11.15
CA ILE A 237 -7.41 -1.17 -11.35
C ILE A 237 -8.28 -2.34 -11.79
N ILE A 238 -9.41 -2.55 -11.11
CA ILE A 238 -10.40 -3.57 -11.46
C ILE A 238 -10.96 -3.27 -12.84
N ASN A 239 -11.39 -2.05 -13.15
CA ASN A 239 -11.93 -1.77 -14.49
C ASN A 239 -10.89 -1.99 -15.62
N SER A 240 -9.61 -1.75 -15.34
CA SER A 240 -8.55 -1.83 -16.35
C SER A 240 -8.26 -3.24 -16.88
N TYR A 241 -8.66 -4.32 -16.18
CA TYR A 241 -8.33 -5.68 -16.66
C TYR A 241 -8.99 -6.03 -18.00
N ALA A 242 -10.14 -5.41 -18.30
CA ALA A 242 -10.88 -5.65 -19.53
C ALA A 242 -10.20 -4.99 -20.74
N SER A 243 -9.50 -3.86 -20.53
CA SER A 243 -8.96 -3.02 -21.61
C SER A 243 -7.67 -3.57 -22.25
N TYR A 244 -6.95 -4.48 -21.59
CA TYR A 244 -5.68 -4.99 -22.11
C TYR A 244 -5.85 -6.35 -22.76
N THR A 245 -5.98 -6.42 -24.08
CA THR A 245 -6.15 -7.69 -24.84
C THR A 245 -4.87 -8.52 -24.89
N GLU A 246 -3.73 -7.89 -25.21
CA GLU A 246 -2.45 -8.59 -25.39
C GLU A 246 -1.36 -8.07 -24.44
N ILE A 247 -0.90 -8.94 -23.55
CA ILE A 247 0.23 -8.65 -22.66
C ILE A 247 1.33 -9.67 -22.96
N SER A 248 2.39 -9.21 -23.64
CA SER A 248 3.57 -10.03 -23.87
C SER A 248 4.38 -10.12 -22.58
N LEU A 249 4.33 -11.27 -21.91
CA LEU A 249 5.19 -11.53 -20.77
C LEU A 249 6.60 -11.86 -21.25
N VAL A 250 7.57 -11.10 -20.73
CA VAL A 250 8.99 -11.46 -20.76
C VAL A 250 9.13 -12.83 -20.10
N LYS A 251 9.72 -13.78 -20.83
CA LYS A 251 9.83 -15.18 -20.42
C LYS A 251 10.62 -15.25 -19.11
N ASP A 252 9.95 -15.52 -18.01
CA ASP A 252 10.58 -15.50 -16.70
C ASP A 252 11.25 -16.85 -16.37
N ARG A 253 12.53 -16.83 -15.96
CA ARG A 253 13.24 -17.99 -15.42
C ARG A 253 12.88 -18.07 -13.94
N GLN A 254 11.88 -18.89 -13.61
CA GLN A 254 11.43 -19.11 -12.23
C GLN A 254 12.59 -19.41 -11.27
N LYS A 255 12.89 -18.50 -10.35
CA LYS A 255 13.43 -18.83 -9.04
C LYS A 255 12.38 -18.49 -7.99
N ARG A 256 11.82 -19.55 -7.37
CA ARG A 256 10.73 -19.54 -6.36
C ARG A 256 11.15 -19.02 -4.98
N ILE A 257 12.41 -18.62 -4.81
CA ILE A 257 13.05 -18.43 -3.50
C ILE A 257 12.54 -17.17 -2.76
N ILE A 258 11.91 -16.22 -3.46
CA ILE A 258 11.51 -14.92 -2.88
C ILE A 258 10.28 -15.03 -1.93
N LEU A 259 9.58 -16.17 -1.84
CA LEU A 259 8.33 -16.30 -1.05
C LEU A 259 8.56 -16.16 0.47
N LEU A 260 9.55 -16.85 1.04
CA LEU A 260 9.65 -17.01 2.49
C LEU A 260 10.13 -15.72 3.17
N GLU A 261 11.12 -15.04 2.58
CA GLU A 261 11.68 -13.79 3.11
C GLU A 261 10.61 -12.71 3.29
N PHE A 262 9.69 -12.57 2.32
CA PHE A 262 8.62 -11.58 2.42
C PHE A 262 7.51 -11.96 3.39
N ILE A 263 7.24 -13.25 3.57
CA ILE A 263 6.30 -13.71 4.61
C ILE A 263 6.89 -13.38 5.99
N VAL A 264 8.15 -13.74 6.23
CA VAL A 264 8.85 -13.41 7.48
C VAL A 264 8.86 -11.91 7.70
N LEU A 265 9.20 -11.11 6.68
CA LEU A 265 9.16 -9.65 6.77
C LEU A 265 7.76 -9.13 7.07
N ALA A 266 6.72 -9.65 6.43
CA ALA A 266 5.33 -9.26 6.70
C ALA A 266 4.94 -9.58 8.15
N THR A 267 5.32 -10.74 8.67
CA THR A 267 5.07 -11.13 10.06
C THR A 267 5.79 -10.22 11.04
N ILE A 268 7.07 -9.90 10.79
CA ILE A 268 7.84 -8.95 11.63
C ILE A 268 7.18 -7.58 11.61
N MET A 269 6.89 -7.04 10.43
CA MET A 269 6.28 -5.71 10.29
C MET A 269 4.89 -5.64 10.92
N PHE A 270 4.08 -6.70 10.78
CA PHE A 270 2.77 -6.79 11.42
C PHE A 270 2.89 -6.90 12.94
N SER A 271 3.86 -7.68 13.45
CA SER A 271 4.10 -7.80 14.89
C SER A 271 4.55 -6.46 15.48
N LEU A 272 5.44 -5.74 14.80
CA LEU A 272 5.84 -4.38 15.18
C LEU A 272 4.64 -3.44 15.19
N PHE A 273 3.78 -3.50 14.18
CA PHE A 273 2.54 -2.71 14.15
C PHE A 273 1.65 -3.01 15.37
N VAL A 274 1.43 -4.29 15.67
CA VAL A 274 0.67 -4.71 16.86
C VAL A 274 1.31 -4.15 18.14
N VAL A 275 2.60 -4.38 18.35
CA VAL A 275 3.31 -3.90 19.54
C VAL A 275 3.15 -2.39 19.70
N VAL A 276 3.42 -1.60 18.65
CA VAL A 276 3.30 -0.14 18.70
C VAL A 276 1.87 0.33 18.99
N ASN A 277 0.85 -0.37 18.49
CA ASN A 277 -0.54 -0.02 18.78
C ASN A 277 -0.93 -0.31 20.25
N PHE A 278 -0.37 -1.34 20.87
CA PHE A 278 -0.65 -1.70 22.27
C PHE A 278 0.29 -1.04 23.29
N THR A 279 1.47 -0.58 22.88
CA THR A 279 2.43 0.12 23.75
C THR A 279 2.33 1.62 23.62
N ARG A 280 2.42 2.36 24.74
CA ARG A 280 2.55 3.82 24.72
C ARG A 280 4.03 4.18 24.66
N LEU A 281 4.50 4.61 23.50
CA LEU A 281 5.84 5.14 23.32
C LEU A 281 5.84 6.64 23.63
N GLN A 282 6.77 7.10 24.46
CA GLN A 282 6.93 8.51 24.81
C GLN A 282 8.21 9.05 24.16
N PHE A 283 8.10 10.21 23.52
CA PHE A 283 9.20 10.92 22.86
C PHE A 283 9.20 12.39 23.27
#